data_AF-A0A0N4XIQ7-F1
#
_entry.id   AF-A0A0N4XIQ7-F1
#
_cell.length_a   1.000
_cell.length_b   1.000
_cell.length_c   1.000
_cell.angle_alpha   90.00
_cell.angle_beta   90.00
_cell.angle_gamma   90.00
#
_symmetry.space_group_name_H-M   'P 1'
#
loop_
_entity.id
_entity.type
_entity.pdbx_description
1 polymer ?
#
loop_
_entity_poly.entity_id
_entity_poly.type
_entity_poly.pdbx_seq_one_letter_code
_entity_poly.pdbx_strand_id
1 'polypeptide(L)'
;MSVGVLSTEDQHCAYEKLSEYFCEYVQDAYQVNVHVMNKLKPKELFDEDTKRLSEANQSILELLKKAALSDLLIAFEKALTAELQAMLKLKAYCSGESHKEAKKACKAVRDELGETIEELIHAITELEIAQNSTLARVANDAYMQFEGFYFGTQSNSYLNVAVLAGTDVLNAIIYQREIVKDHAN
;
A
#
# COMPACT_ATOMS: atom_id res chain seq x y z
N MET A 1 -8.54 21.25 -2.86
CA MET A 1 -7.12 20.89 -2.94
C MET A 1 -6.88 20.14 -4.23
N SER A 2 -5.90 20.55 -5.02
CA SER A 2 -5.50 19.86 -6.26
C SER A 2 -4.61 18.70 -5.85
N VAL A 3 -4.87 17.48 -6.33
CA VAL A 3 -3.99 16.33 -6.11
C VAL A 3 -2.72 16.64 -6.90
N GLY A 4 -1.64 16.97 -6.20
CA GLY A 4 -0.42 17.49 -6.80
C GLY A 4 0.28 16.40 -7.61
N VAL A 5 0.66 16.73 -8.84
CA VAL A 5 1.65 15.95 -9.59
C VAL A 5 2.94 15.93 -8.76
N LEU A 6 3.55 14.76 -8.59
CA LEU A 6 4.84 14.62 -7.89
C LEU A 6 5.83 15.64 -8.44
N SER A 7 6.44 16.42 -7.54
CA SER A 7 7.58 17.23 -7.95
C SER A 7 8.76 16.33 -8.26
N THR A 8 9.71 16.80 -9.08
CA THR A 8 10.93 16.05 -9.40
C THR A 8 11.78 15.73 -8.16
N GLU A 9 11.66 16.52 -7.09
CA GLU A 9 12.30 16.26 -5.79
C GLU A 9 11.62 15.12 -5.02
N ASP A 10 10.29 14.99 -5.13
CA ASP A 10 9.53 13.91 -4.49
C ASP A 10 9.72 12.56 -5.19
N GLN A 11 10.33 12.54 -6.38
CA GLN A 11 10.64 11.32 -7.14
C GLN A 11 12.03 10.74 -6.80
N HIS A 12 12.88 11.47 -6.07
CA HIS A 12 14.21 10.97 -5.74
C HIS A 12 14.12 9.85 -4.70
N CYS A 13 14.43 8.63 -5.14
CA CYS A 13 14.39 7.44 -4.30
C CYS A 13 15.77 7.14 -3.69
N ALA A 14 15.88 7.24 -2.37
CA ALA A 14 17.12 7.01 -1.63
C ALA A 14 17.60 5.55 -1.72
N TYR A 15 16.72 4.60 -2.07
CA TYR A 15 17.03 3.18 -2.22
C TYR A 15 17.37 2.76 -3.66
N GLU A 16 17.34 3.68 -4.62
CA GLU A 16 17.46 3.40 -6.07
C GLU A 16 18.75 2.65 -6.44
N LYS A 17 19.85 2.91 -5.73
CA LYS A 17 21.13 2.22 -5.98
C LYS A 17 21.14 0.75 -5.55
N LEU A 18 20.26 0.36 -4.63
CA LEU A 18 20.16 -1.00 -4.12
C LEU A 18 19.10 -1.80 -4.89
N SER A 19 17.95 -1.20 -5.18
CA SER A 19 16.95 -1.77 -6.07
C SER A 19 16.16 -0.67 -6.79
N GLU A 20 16.19 -0.68 -8.13
CA GLU A 20 15.37 0.20 -8.96
C GLU A 20 13.89 -0.20 -8.89
N TYR A 21 13.61 -1.51 -8.82
CA TYR A 21 12.26 -2.07 -8.73
C TYR A 21 11.56 -1.66 -7.44
N PHE A 22 12.29 -1.61 -6.32
CA PHE A 22 11.76 -1.05 -5.07
C PHE A 22 11.14 0.35 -5.31
N CYS A 23 11.87 1.22 -6.00
CA CYS A 23 11.45 2.59 -6.22
C CYS A 23 10.27 2.68 -7.19
N GLU A 24 10.27 1.86 -8.24
CA GLU A 24 9.17 1.73 -9.20
C GLU A 24 7.88 1.34 -8.47
N TYR A 25 7.90 0.26 -7.68
CA TYR A 25 6.74 -0.19 -6.93
C TYR A 25 6.21 0.85 -5.93
N VAL A 26 7.09 1.57 -5.23
CA VAL A 26 6.65 2.64 -4.32
C VAL A 26 6.00 3.80 -5.09
N GLN A 27 6.54 4.15 -6.26
CA GLN A 27 5.97 5.20 -7.11
C GLN A 27 4.63 4.77 -7.72
N ASP A 28 4.49 3.51 -8.11
CA ASP A 28 3.25 2.97 -8.65
C ASP A 28 2.16 2.93 -7.58
N ALA A 29 2.47 2.47 -6.36
CA ALA A 29 1.56 2.54 -5.22
C ALA A 29 1.04 3.98 -5.01
N TYR A 30 1.93 4.98 -5.10
CA TYR A 30 1.55 6.38 -5.00
C TYR A 30 0.61 6.81 -6.14
N GLN A 31 0.93 6.43 -7.38
CA GLN A 31 0.15 6.81 -8.56
C GLN A 31 -1.24 6.20 -8.56
N VAL A 32 -1.36 4.93 -8.15
CA VAL A 32 -2.63 4.23 -7.97
C VAL A 32 -3.51 4.98 -6.96
N ASN A 33 -2.95 5.39 -5.82
CA ASN A 33 -3.67 6.21 -4.85
C ASN A 33 -4.15 7.56 -5.39
N VAL A 34 -3.30 8.26 -6.15
CA VAL A 34 -3.69 9.49 -6.83
C VAL A 34 -4.85 9.25 -7.79
N HIS A 35 -4.82 8.16 -8.54
CA HIS A 35 -5.87 7.77 -9.46
C HIS A 35 -7.19 7.47 -8.73
N VAL A 36 -7.14 6.72 -7.64
CA VAL A 36 -8.30 6.45 -6.76
C VAL A 36 -8.92 7.75 -6.27
N MET A 37 -8.14 8.66 -5.70
CA MET A 37 -8.64 9.94 -5.20
C MET A 37 -9.31 10.78 -6.30
N ASN A 38 -8.81 10.72 -7.54
CA ASN A 38 -9.40 11.43 -8.67
C ASN A 38 -10.74 10.83 -9.15
N LYS A 39 -11.01 9.56 -8.82
CA LYS A 39 -12.25 8.85 -9.14
C LYS A 39 -13.32 8.96 -8.06
N LEU A 40 -12.94 9.26 -6.81
CA LEU A 40 -13.86 9.50 -5.70
C LEU A 40 -14.64 10.80 -5.91
N LYS A 41 -15.77 10.70 -6.62
CA LYS A 41 -16.64 11.82 -6.98
C LYS A 41 -18.12 11.45 -6.76
N PRO A 42 -18.97 12.43 -6.40
CA PRO A 42 -18.67 13.84 -6.12
C PRO A 42 -17.87 14.02 -4.81
N LYS A 43 -17.04 15.07 -4.73
CA LYS A 43 -16.06 15.25 -3.64
C LYS A 43 -16.73 15.36 -2.27
N GLU A 44 -17.91 15.96 -2.23
CA GLU A 44 -18.70 16.20 -1.02
C GLU A 44 -19.11 14.90 -0.33
N LEU A 45 -19.18 13.78 -1.07
CA LEU A 45 -19.51 12.47 -0.52
C LEU A 45 -18.28 11.70 -0.01
N PHE A 46 -17.08 12.07 -0.44
CA PHE A 46 -15.84 11.32 -0.19
C PHE A 46 -14.74 12.19 0.43
N ASP A 47 -15.08 13.30 1.08
CA ASP A 47 -14.09 14.24 1.63
C ASP A 47 -13.20 13.57 2.68
N GLU A 48 -13.82 12.80 3.60
CA GLU A 48 -13.08 12.05 4.61
C GLU A 48 -12.21 10.93 4.01
N ASP A 49 -12.73 10.18 3.04
CA ASP A 49 -11.98 9.10 2.39
C ASP A 49 -10.80 9.65 1.58
N THR A 50 -11.02 10.75 0.85
CA THR A 50 -9.96 11.45 0.09
C THR A 50 -8.88 11.97 1.03
N LYS A 51 -9.26 12.50 2.20
CA LYS A 51 -8.29 12.94 3.20
C LYS A 51 -7.44 11.77 3.73
N ARG A 52 -8.07 10.63 4.06
CA ARG A 52 -7.37 9.43 4.54
C ARG A 52 -6.40 8.90 3.49
N LEU A 53 -6.84 8.81 2.24
CA LEU A 53 -5.97 8.40 1.13
C LEU A 53 -4.83 9.39 0.93
N SER A 54 -5.06 10.70 1.08
CA SER A 54 -3.98 11.68 1.01
C SER A 54 -2.95 11.49 2.12
N GLU A 55 -3.36 11.17 3.34
CA GLU A 55 -2.47 10.89 4.48
C GLU A 55 -1.68 9.58 4.27
N ALA A 56 -2.34 8.56 3.73
CA ALA A 56 -1.71 7.29 3.39
C ALA A 56 -0.68 7.46 2.26
N ASN A 57 -1.04 8.22 1.23
CA ASN A 57 -0.17 8.54 0.12
C ASN A 57 1.07 9.36 0.53
N GLN A 58 0.94 10.26 1.51
CA GLN A 58 2.08 10.94 2.11
C GLN A 58 3.02 9.96 2.83
N SER A 59 2.47 8.92 3.47
CA SER A 59 3.26 7.87 4.12
C SER A 59 3.99 7.00 3.09
N ILE A 60 3.38 6.74 1.92
CA ILE A 60 4.06 6.06 0.80
C ILE A 60 5.26 6.89 0.33
N LEU A 61 5.12 8.20 0.15
CA LEU A 61 6.25 9.04 -0.27
C LEU A 61 7.40 9.10 0.74
N GLU A 62 7.13 8.87 2.02
CA GLU A 62 8.20 8.76 3.00
C GLU A 62 9.10 7.54 2.78
N LEU A 63 8.62 6.47 2.11
CA LEU A 63 9.43 5.31 1.74
C LEU A 63 10.56 5.69 0.79
N LEU A 64 10.28 6.54 -0.21
CA LEU A 64 11.27 7.02 -1.18
C LEU A 64 12.44 7.75 -0.50
N LYS A 65 12.25 8.27 0.71
CA LYS A 65 13.26 9.05 1.43
C LYS A 65 14.14 8.20 2.35
N LYS A 66 13.89 6.89 2.48
CA LYS A 66 14.64 6.01 3.39
C LYS A 66 15.57 5.10 2.61
N ALA A 67 16.76 4.89 3.16
CA ALA A 67 17.75 3.96 2.62
C ALA A 67 18.12 2.85 3.61
N ALA A 68 18.12 3.15 4.91
CA ALA A 68 18.42 2.16 5.94
C ALA A 68 17.23 1.21 6.14
N LEU A 69 17.50 -0.10 6.21
CA LEU A 69 16.46 -1.11 6.38
C LEU A 69 15.57 -0.85 7.61
N SER A 70 16.15 -0.45 8.74
CA SER A 70 15.38 -0.12 9.95
C SER A 70 14.37 1.00 9.73
N ASP A 71 14.76 2.04 8.99
CA ASP A 71 13.92 3.19 8.70
C ASP A 71 12.86 2.86 7.65
N LEU A 72 13.23 2.04 6.66
CA LEU A 72 12.31 1.50 5.66
C LEU A 72 11.20 0.68 6.33
N LEU A 73 11.54 -0.24 7.24
CA LEU A 73 10.54 -1.03 7.97
C LEU A 73 9.58 -0.15 8.79
N ILE A 74 10.09 0.92 9.41
CA ILE A 74 9.25 1.90 10.12
C ILE A 74 8.31 2.63 9.15
N ALA A 75 8.82 3.04 8.00
CA ALA A 75 8.03 3.74 6.98
C ALA A 75 6.97 2.81 6.36
N PHE A 76 7.31 1.54 6.09
CA PHE A 76 6.37 0.54 5.57
C PHE A 76 5.25 0.25 6.54
N GLU A 77 5.56 0.08 7.84
CA GLU A 77 4.51 -0.11 8.85
C GLU A 77 3.50 1.03 8.83
N LYS A 78 3.98 2.28 8.75
CA LYS A 78 3.11 3.47 8.68
C LYS A 78 2.29 3.48 7.40
N ALA A 79 2.92 3.27 6.25
CA ALA A 79 2.26 3.28 4.95
C ALA A 79 1.17 2.19 4.87
N LEU A 80 1.52 0.93 5.15
CA LEU A 80 0.56 -0.18 5.12
C LEU A 80 -0.57 0.01 6.14
N THR A 81 -0.27 0.50 7.34
CA THR A 81 -1.32 0.80 8.33
C THR A 81 -2.30 1.84 7.80
N ALA A 82 -1.80 2.92 7.20
CA ALA A 82 -2.63 3.98 6.67
C ALA A 82 -3.48 3.50 5.47
N GLU A 83 -2.88 2.74 4.55
CA GLU A 83 -3.59 2.15 3.40
C GLU A 83 -4.68 1.17 3.82
N LEU A 84 -4.37 0.22 4.71
CA LEU A 84 -5.35 -0.73 5.23
C LEU A 84 -6.51 0.00 5.92
N GLN A 85 -6.21 1.03 6.72
CA GLN A 85 -7.25 1.82 7.36
C GLN A 85 -8.11 2.59 6.34
N ALA A 86 -7.51 3.24 5.35
CA ALA A 86 -8.23 3.94 4.29
C ALA A 86 -9.14 2.98 3.52
N MET A 87 -8.60 1.83 3.10
CA MET A 87 -9.32 0.78 2.39
C MET A 87 -10.51 0.23 3.21
N LEU A 88 -10.30 -0.11 4.48
CA LEU A 88 -11.35 -0.66 5.35
C LEU A 88 -12.47 0.37 5.60
N LYS A 89 -12.12 1.64 5.77
CA LYS A 89 -13.11 2.72 5.95
C LYS A 89 -13.92 2.96 4.70
N LEU A 90 -13.27 3.07 3.54
CA LEU A 90 -13.95 3.24 2.27
C LEU A 90 -14.82 2.03 1.93
N LYS A 91 -14.35 0.80 2.21
CA LYS A 91 -15.16 -0.43 2.10
C LYS A 91 -16.43 -0.35 2.95
N ALA A 92 -16.32 0.11 4.20
CA ALA A 92 -17.46 0.25 5.10
C ALA A 92 -18.45 1.30 4.60
N TYR A 93 -17.95 2.48 4.19
CA TYR A 93 -18.76 3.53 3.57
C TYR A 93 -19.52 3.01 2.35
N CYS A 94 -18.79 2.40 1.41
CA CYS A 94 -19.35 1.86 0.17
C CYS A 94 -20.38 0.74 0.38
N SER A 95 -20.32 0.01 1.49
CA SER A 95 -21.29 -1.04 1.81
C SER A 95 -22.61 -0.49 2.37
N GLY A 96 -22.55 0.65 3.06
CA GLY A 96 -23.74 1.33 3.60
C GLY A 96 -24.37 2.36 2.67
N GLU A 97 -23.67 2.74 1.59
CA GLU A 97 -24.09 3.83 0.74
C GLU A 97 -25.23 3.45 -0.22
N SER A 98 -26.24 4.31 -0.30
CA SER A 98 -27.42 4.18 -1.16
C SER A 98 -27.37 5.11 -2.39
N HIS A 99 -26.60 6.20 -2.31
CA HIS A 99 -26.43 7.21 -3.34
C HIS A 99 -25.82 6.61 -4.62
N LYS A 100 -26.46 6.86 -5.77
CA LYS A 100 -26.12 6.20 -7.05
C LYS A 100 -24.70 6.54 -7.52
N GLU A 101 -24.33 7.81 -7.44
CA GLU A 101 -23.02 8.33 -7.83
C GLU A 101 -21.91 7.73 -6.96
N ALA A 102 -22.13 7.67 -5.65
CA ALA A 102 -21.18 7.08 -4.72
C ALA A 102 -21.03 5.56 -4.96
N LYS A 103 -22.11 4.82 -5.22
CA LYS A 103 -22.02 3.41 -5.63
C LYS A 103 -21.17 3.21 -6.88
N LYS A 104 -21.29 4.10 -7.86
CA LYS A 104 -20.48 4.05 -9.09
C LYS A 104 -19.00 4.29 -8.77
N ALA A 105 -18.69 5.31 -7.98
CA ALA A 105 -17.31 5.59 -7.56
C ALA A 105 -16.71 4.44 -6.75
N CYS A 106 -17.45 3.95 -5.74
CA CYS A 106 -17.09 2.78 -4.93
C CYS A 106 -16.78 1.54 -5.76
N LYS A 107 -17.55 1.26 -6.82
CA LYS A 107 -17.25 0.16 -7.73
C LYS A 107 -15.98 0.41 -8.54
N ALA A 108 -15.75 1.65 -8.96
CA ALA A 108 -14.64 2.03 -9.83
C ALA A 108 -13.27 2.02 -9.15
N VAL A 109 -13.23 2.17 -7.82
CA VAL A 109 -11.97 2.26 -7.05
C VAL A 109 -11.66 1.03 -6.21
N ARG A 110 -12.60 0.07 -6.14
CA ARG A 110 -12.49 -1.08 -5.22
C ARG A 110 -11.22 -1.90 -5.48
N ASP A 111 -10.96 -2.23 -6.73
CA ASP A 111 -9.83 -3.09 -7.08
C ASP A 111 -8.52 -2.29 -7.01
N GLU A 112 -8.53 -1.03 -7.46
CA GLU A 112 -7.35 -0.14 -7.41
C GLU A 112 -6.81 0.11 -5.99
N LEU A 113 -7.67 0.14 -4.96
CA LEU A 113 -7.17 0.20 -3.57
C LEU A 113 -6.34 -1.04 -3.21
N GLY A 114 -6.72 -2.20 -3.73
CA GLY A 114 -5.96 -3.43 -3.54
C GLY A 114 -4.61 -3.38 -4.25
N GLU A 115 -4.56 -2.74 -5.42
CA GLU A 115 -3.33 -2.56 -6.20
C GLU A 115 -2.31 -1.74 -5.42
N THR A 116 -2.71 -0.67 -4.72
CA THR A 116 -1.80 0.07 -3.82
C THR A 116 -1.13 -0.84 -2.79
N ILE A 117 -1.88 -1.78 -2.18
CA ILE A 117 -1.32 -2.72 -1.20
C ILE A 117 -0.43 -3.76 -1.88
N GLU A 118 -0.82 -4.26 -3.05
CA GLU A 118 -0.01 -5.17 -3.86
C GLU A 118 1.37 -4.54 -4.15
N GLU A 119 1.39 -3.29 -4.65
CA GLU A 119 2.66 -2.62 -4.97
C GLU A 119 3.52 -2.35 -3.74
N LEU A 120 2.92 -2.03 -2.59
CA LEU A 120 3.70 -1.92 -1.34
C LEU A 120 4.30 -3.26 -0.91
N ILE A 121 3.62 -4.38 -1.19
CA ILE A 121 4.14 -5.72 -0.91
C ILE A 121 5.25 -6.09 -1.90
N HIS A 122 5.12 -5.74 -3.17
CA HIS A 122 6.19 -5.87 -4.17
C HIS A 122 7.44 -5.08 -3.77
N ALA A 123 7.27 -3.84 -3.31
CA ALA A 123 8.39 -3.06 -2.80
C ALA A 123 9.09 -3.76 -1.61
N ILE A 124 8.37 -4.50 -0.77
CA ILE A 124 8.97 -5.24 0.35
C ILE A 124 9.77 -6.45 -0.12
N THR A 125 9.35 -7.14 -1.17
CA THR A 125 10.09 -8.30 -1.72
C THR A 125 11.43 -7.90 -2.33
N GLU A 126 11.59 -6.63 -2.69
CA GLU A 126 12.82 -6.03 -3.21
C GLU A 126 13.83 -5.60 -2.13
N LEU A 127 13.47 -5.70 -0.84
CA LEU A 127 14.41 -5.37 0.24
C LEU A 127 15.50 -6.43 0.40
N GLU A 128 16.71 -6.00 0.75
CA GLU A 128 17.82 -6.89 1.13
C GLU A 128 17.61 -7.50 2.54
N ILE A 129 16.54 -8.27 2.71
CA ILE A 129 16.24 -9.04 3.92
C ILE A 129 16.67 -10.49 3.76
N ALA A 130 17.03 -11.13 4.88
CA ALA A 130 17.38 -12.55 4.86
C ALA A 130 16.20 -13.38 4.32
N GLN A 131 16.43 -14.19 3.30
CA GLN A 131 15.38 -14.97 2.61
C GLN A 131 14.65 -15.96 3.53
N ASN A 132 15.30 -16.38 4.62
CA ASN A 132 14.71 -17.24 5.65
C ASN A 132 14.00 -16.46 6.78
N SER A 133 13.95 -15.13 6.70
CA SER A 133 13.23 -14.30 7.67
C SER A 133 11.73 -14.52 7.54
N THR A 134 11.01 -14.32 8.64
CA THR A 134 9.55 -14.36 8.64
C THR A 134 8.97 -13.34 7.66
N LEU A 135 9.54 -12.14 7.58
CA LEU A 135 9.09 -11.10 6.67
C LEU A 135 9.24 -11.51 5.21
N ALA A 136 10.41 -12.01 4.80
CA ALA A 136 10.64 -12.42 3.42
C ALA A 136 9.65 -13.51 2.99
N ARG A 137 9.42 -14.52 3.85
CA ARG A 137 8.46 -15.58 3.55
C ARG A 137 7.03 -15.04 3.43
N VAL A 138 6.58 -14.23 4.40
CA VAL A 138 5.21 -13.70 4.40
C VAL A 138 4.96 -12.76 3.21
N ALA A 139 5.94 -11.93 2.85
CA ALA A 139 5.85 -11.07 1.67
C ALA A 139 5.78 -11.87 0.36
N ASN A 140 6.59 -12.92 0.21
CA ASN A 140 6.51 -13.82 -0.94
C ASN A 140 5.19 -14.60 -0.99
N ASP A 141 4.70 -15.10 0.15
CA ASP A 141 3.41 -15.79 0.21
C ASP A 141 2.26 -14.83 -0.16
N ALA A 142 2.35 -13.56 0.25
CA ALA A 142 1.41 -12.51 -0.13
C ALA A 142 1.46 -12.20 -1.63
N TYR A 143 2.66 -12.06 -2.21
CA TYR A 143 2.88 -11.92 -3.65
C TYR A 143 2.18 -13.04 -4.44
N MET A 144 2.43 -14.30 -4.05
CA MET A 144 1.81 -15.46 -4.72
C MET A 144 0.29 -15.48 -4.61
N GLN A 145 -0.30 -14.88 -3.57
CA GLN A 145 -1.76 -14.76 -3.46
C GLN A 145 -2.34 -13.79 -4.52
N PHE A 146 -1.64 -12.69 -4.82
CA PHE A 146 -2.04 -11.78 -5.89
C PHE A 146 -1.89 -12.43 -7.27
N GLU A 147 -0.78 -13.12 -7.54
CA GLU A 147 -0.64 -13.89 -8.79
C GLU A 147 -1.78 -14.90 -8.96
N GLY A 148 -2.15 -15.61 -7.89
CA GLY A 148 -3.26 -16.55 -7.90
C GLY A 148 -4.60 -15.91 -8.27
N PHE A 149 -4.80 -14.63 -7.96
CA PHE A 149 -5.97 -13.88 -8.42
C PHE A 149 -5.94 -13.66 -9.95
N TYR A 150 -4.81 -13.20 -10.50
CA TYR A 150 -4.68 -12.98 -11.96
C TYR A 150 -4.81 -14.27 -12.78
N PHE A 151 -4.33 -15.39 -12.25
CA PHE A 151 -4.45 -16.70 -12.89
C PHE A 151 -5.76 -17.44 -12.58
N GLY A 152 -6.68 -16.81 -11.84
CA GLY A 152 -8.00 -17.37 -11.54
C GLY A 152 -7.99 -18.59 -10.60
N THR A 153 -6.92 -18.78 -9.83
CA THR A 153 -6.82 -19.84 -8.81
C THR A 153 -7.36 -19.41 -7.45
N GLN A 154 -7.54 -18.10 -7.22
CA GLN A 154 -8.21 -17.53 -6.06
C GLN A 154 -9.68 -17.18 -6.37
N SER A 155 -10.60 -17.64 -5.51
CA SER A 155 -12.04 -17.35 -5.62
C SER A 155 -12.49 -16.14 -4.79
N ASN A 156 -11.60 -15.62 -3.93
CA ASN A 156 -11.87 -14.44 -3.12
C ASN A 156 -11.86 -13.17 -3.98
N SER A 157 -12.66 -12.16 -3.60
CA SER A 157 -12.53 -10.84 -4.22
C SER A 157 -11.14 -10.27 -3.98
N TYR A 158 -10.54 -9.64 -4.99
CA TYR A 158 -9.22 -9.01 -4.93
C TYR A 158 -9.01 -8.15 -3.67
N LEU A 159 -10.00 -7.33 -3.30
CA LEU A 159 -9.98 -6.53 -2.07
C LEU A 159 -9.78 -7.36 -0.78
N ASN A 160 -10.37 -8.56 -0.69
CA ASN A 160 -10.19 -9.41 0.48
C ASN A 160 -8.78 -10.02 0.51
N VAL A 161 -8.24 -10.37 -0.66
CA VAL A 161 -6.84 -10.81 -0.78
C VAL A 161 -5.92 -9.69 -0.30
N ALA A 162 -6.11 -8.48 -0.80
CA ALA A 162 -5.31 -7.32 -0.40
C ALA A 162 -5.35 -7.03 1.11
N VAL A 163 -6.53 -7.07 1.73
CA VAL A 163 -6.66 -6.86 3.19
C VAL A 163 -5.91 -7.94 3.97
N LEU A 164 -6.05 -9.22 3.60
CA LEU A 164 -5.39 -10.33 4.30
C LEU A 164 -3.87 -10.26 4.12
N ALA A 165 -3.42 -10.19 2.87
CA ALA A 165 -2.01 -10.10 2.52
C ALA A 165 -1.33 -8.90 3.19
N GLY A 166 -1.94 -7.70 3.09
CA GLY A 166 -1.42 -6.50 3.72
C GLY A 166 -1.36 -6.60 5.24
N THR A 167 -2.35 -7.24 5.89
CA THR A 167 -2.36 -7.44 7.34
C THR A 167 -1.26 -8.41 7.78
N ASP A 168 -1.07 -9.50 7.06
CA ASP A 168 -0.05 -10.50 7.38
C ASP A 168 1.37 -9.90 7.23
N VAL A 169 1.60 -9.17 6.13
CA VAL A 169 2.87 -8.46 5.89
C VAL A 169 3.12 -7.38 6.95
N LEU A 170 2.11 -6.59 7.32
CA LEU A 170 2.21 -5.60 8.39
C LEU A 170 2.65 -6.24 9.72
N ASN A 171 2.04 -7.36 10.09
CA ASN A 171 2.41 -8.08 11.31
C ASN A 171 3.86 -8.61 11.24
N ALA A 172 4.28 -9.10 10.06
CA ALA A 172 5.64 -9.57 9.86
C ALA A 172 6.67 -8.42 9.91
N ILE A 173 6.33 -7.22 9.43
CA ILE A 173 7.16 -6.01 9.58
C ILE A 173 7.33 -5.66 11.06
N ILE A 174 6.23 -5.59 11.81
CA ILE A 174 6.26 -5.26 13.24
C ILE A 174 7.18 -6.24 13.98
N TYR A 175 7.04 -7.53 13.70
CA TYR A 175 7.90 -8.56 14.29
C TYR A 175 9.38 -8.40 13.89
N GLN A 176 9.66 -8.17 12.60
CA GLN A 176 11.02 -7.99 12.09
C GLN A 176 11.70 -6.75 12.69
N ARG A 177 10.95 -5.68 12.94
CA ARG A 177 11.46 -4.45 13.58
C ARG A 177 11.95 -4.71 15.00
N GLU A 178 11.23 -5.51 15.79
CA GLU A 178 11.66 -5.85 17.15
C GLU A 178 12.99 -6.62 17.12
N ILE A 179 13.16 -7.57 16.18
CA ILE A 179 14.44 -8.28 15.99
C ILE A 179 15.57 -7.30 15.65
N VAL A 180 15.35 -6.35 14.74
CA VAL A 180 16.40 -5.39 14.33
C VAL A 180 16.80 -4.47 15.47
N LYS A 181 15.85 -4.06 16.34
CA LYS A 181 16.16 -3.24 17.53
C LYS A 181 17.05 -3.98 18.52
N ASP A 182 16.81 -5.26 18.74
CA ASP A 182 17.57 -6.06 19.71
C ASP A 182 19.03 -6.29 19.32
N HIS A 183 19.36 -6.21 18.02
CA HIS A 183 20.73 -6.41 17.51
C HIS A 183 21.52 -5.09 17.37
N ALA A 184 20.89 -3.94 17.61
CA ALA A 184 21.53 -2.62 17.54
C ALA A 184 22.04 -2.09 18.89
N ASN A 185 21.76 -2.81 19.99
CA ASN A 185 22.22 -2.51 21.36
C ASN A 185 23.34 -3.47 21.80
#